data_AF-X1MQY7-F1
#
_entry.id   AF-X1MQY7-F1
#
_cell.length_a   1.000
_cell.length_b   1.000
_cell.length_c   1.000
_cell.angle_alpha   90.00
_cell.angle_beta   90.00
_cell.angle_gamma   90.00
#
_symmetry.space_group_name_H-M   'P 1'
#
loop_
_entity.id
_entity.type
_entity.pdbx_description
1 polymer ?
#
loop_
_entity_poly.entity_id
_entity_poly.type
_entity_poly.pdbx_seq_one_letter_code
_entity_poly.pdbx_strand_id
1 'polypeptide(L)'
;PQAVMEKLITTLPLVLSGVDYIQGPGAIETSGTLCLEQIVVDEEIAKLCKRLRDGIDTSDEKDFYDDIKAVGPGGHFFDAAQYC
;
A
#
# COMPACT_ATOMS: atom_id res chain seq x y z
N PRO A 1 3.24 -13.15 -12.59
CA PRO A 1 2.99 -13.66 -11.21
C PRO A 1 4.27 -13.84 -10.37
N GLN A 2 5.26 -14.62 -10.83
CA GLN A 2 6.54 -14.81 -10.12
C GLN A 2 7.26 -13.46 -9.86
N ALA A 3 7.53 -12.69 -10.91
CA ALA A 3 8.22 -11.40 -10.80
C ALA A 3 7.54 -10.44 -9.80
N VAL A 4 6.21 -10.41 -9.79
CA VAL A 4 5.41 -9.59 -8.85
C VAL A 4 5.64 -10.02 -7.41
N MET A 5 5.60 -11.33 -7.13
CA MET A 5 5.84 -11.87 -5.79
C MET A 5 7.25 -11.58 -5.32
N GLU A 6 8.26 -11.79 -6.17
CA GLU A 6 9.66 -11.48 -5.86
C GLU A 6 9.86 -9.99 -5.59
N LYS A 7 9.29 -9.12 -6.43
CA LYS A 7 9.33 -7.66 -6.25
C LYS A 7 8.70 -7.24 -4.93
N LEU A 8 7.52 -7.75 -4.58
CA LEU A 8 6.86 -7.43 -3.32
C LEU A 8 7.69 -7.90 -2.11
N ILE A 9 8.14 -9.16 -2.12
CA ILE A 9 8.92 -9.76 -1.01
C ILE A 9 10.26 -9.04 -0.80
N THR A 10 10.88 -8.55 -1.87
CA THR A 10 12.15 -7.81 -1.79
C THR A 10 11.97 -6.33 -1.48
N THR A 11 10.91 -5.68 -1.97
CA THR A 11 10.68 -4.24 -1.78
C THR A 11 10.11 -3.91 -0.40
N LEU A 12 9.15 -4.70 0.10
CA LEU A 12 8.50 -4.45 1.39
C LEU A 12 9.49 -4.31 2.56
N PRO A 13 10.45 -5.23 2.78
CA PRO A 13 11.38 -5.11 3.91
C PRO A 13 12.30 -3.89 3.77
N LEU A 14 12.66 -3.48 2.55
CA LEU A 14 13.45 -2.25 2.33
C LEU A 14 12.66 -1.02 2.74
N VAL A 15 11.40 -0.93 2.31
CA VAL A 15 10.53 0.21 2.66
C VAL A 15 10.31 0.28 4.18
N LEU A 16 10.10 -0.87 4.83
CA LEU A 16 9.88 -0.94 6.28
C LEU A 16 11.15 -0.72 7.11
N SER A 17 12.34 -0.99 6.55
CA SER A 17 13.61 -0.67 7.21
C SER A 17 14.02 0.81 7.08
N GLY A 18 13.27 1.60 6.32
CA GLY A 18 13.49 3.04 6.17
C GLY A 18 14.65 3.40 5.24
N VAL A 19 14.93 2.59 4.21
CA VAL A 19 15.97 2.93 3.24
C VAL A 19 15.67 4.24 2.50
N ASP A 20 16.73 4.99 2.16
CA ASP A 20 16.58 6.29 1.48
C ASP A 20 16.23 6.16 -0.01
N TYR A 21 16.66 5.07 -0.66
CA TYR A 21 16.52 4.89 -2.10
C TYR A 21 16.37 3.41 -2.48
N ILE A 22 15.41 3.14 -3.39
CA ILE A 22 15.16 1.82 -3.96
C ILE A 22 15.31 1.93 -5.47
N GLN A 23 16.15 1.07 -6.04
CA GLN A 23 16.43 0.99 -7.47
C GLN A 23 15.78 -0.26 -8.08
N GLY A 24 15.55 -0.22 -9.39
CA GLY A 24 15.08 -1.36 -10.15
C GLY A 24 13.60 -1.39 -10.58
N PRO A 25 12.80 -0.31 -10.54
CA PRO A 25 11.51 -0.30 -11.24
C PRO A 25 11.66 -0.76 -12.70
N GLY A 26 10.83 -1.70 -13.12
CA GLY A 26 10.84 -2.27 -14.48
C GLY A 26 11.91 -3.34 -14.74
N ALA A 27 12.85 -3.55 -13.83
CA ALA A 27 13.89 -4.57 -13.98
C ALA A 27 13.33 -5.97 -13.71
N ILE A 28 13.51 -6.88 -14.67
CA ILE A 28 13.19 -8.31 -14.56
C ILE A 28 14.41 -9.15 -14.93
N GLU A 29 14.33 -10.48 -14.75
CA GLU A 29 15.43 -11.42 -15.08
C GLU A 29 16.76 -11.01 -14.42
N THR A 30 16.73 -10.72 -13.11
CA THR A 30 17.93 -10.27 -12.38
C THR A 30 18.56 -9.02 -13.02
N SER A 31 17.72 -8.07 -13.44
CA SER A 31 18.13 -6.82 -14.13
C SER A 31 18.75 -7.03 -15.51
N GLY A 32 18.56 -8.19 -16.13
CA GLY A 32 18.95 -8.43 -17.53
C GLY A 32 18.06 -7.72 -18.54
N THR A 33 16.81 -7.42 -18.16
CA THR A 33 15.80 -6.84 -19.05
C THR A 33 15.03 -5.71 -18.35
N LEU A 34 14.80 -4.62 -19.08
CA LEU A 34 13.90 -3.53 -18.69
C LEU A 34 12.54 -3.73 -19.38
N CYS A 35 11.48 -3.89 -18.60
CA CYS A 35 10.10 -4.02 -19.07
C CYS A 35 9.28 -2.81 -18.61
N LEU A 36 8.64 -2.12 -19.55
CA LEU A 36 7.90 -0.89 -19.27
C LEU A 36 6.60 -1.17 -18.52
N GLU A 37 5.92 -2.27 -18.85
CA GLU A 37 4.71 -2.72 -18.16
C GLU A 37 5.02 -3.06 -16.69
N GLN A 38 6.19 -3.63 -16.42
CA GLN A 38 6.63 -3.93 -15.06
C GLN A 38 6.85 -2.65 -14.24
N ILE A 39 7.14 -1.49 -14.86
CA ILE A 39 7.23 -0.21 -14.13
C ILE A 39 5.87 0.15 -13.52
N VAL A 40 4.78 -0.03 -14.26
CA VAL A 40 3.42 0.24 -13.76
C VAL A 40 3.05 -0.72 -12.62
N VAL A 41 3.44 -1.99 -12.75
CA VAL A 41 3.25 -2.98 -11.68
C VAL A 41 4.08 -2.64 -10.43
N ASP A 42 5.33 -2.23 -10.62
CA ASP A 42 6.23 -1.84 -9.53
C ASP A 42 5.74 -0.55 -8.84
N GLU A 43 5.07 0.36 -9.56
CA GLU A 43 4.41 1.53 -8.97
C GLU A 43 3.29 1.13 -8.00
N GLU A 44 2.43 0.18 -8.36
CA GLU A 44 1.37 -0.31 -7.48
C GLU A 44 1.93 -1.04 -6.26
N ILE A 45 3.01 -1.81 -6.43
CA ILE A 45 3.75 -2.40 -5.31
C ILE A 45 4.30 -1.29 -4.39
N ALA A 46 4.89 -0.24 -4.96
CA ALA A 46 5.43 0.89 -4.18
C ALA A 46 4.33 1.63 -3.40
N LYS A 47 3.16 1.86 -3.99
CA LYS A 47 1.99 2.43 -3.30
C LYS A 47 1.53 1.55 -2.15
N LEU A 48 1.45 0.23 -2.35
CA LEU A 48 1.10 -0.72 -1.30
C LEU A 48 2.12 -0.67 -0.15
N CYS A 49 3.41 -0.76 -0.45
CA CYS A 49 4.47 -0.67 0.55
C CYS A 49 4.44 0.67 1.30
N LYS A 50 4.20 1.78 0.60
CA LYS A 50 4.01 3.10 1.21
C LYS A 50 2.83 3.10 2.17
N ARG A 51 1.66 2.60 1.76
CA ARG A 51 0.47 2.53 2.62
C ARG A 51 0.73 1.72 3.90
N LEU A 52 1.51 0.66 3.81
CA LEU A 52 1.90 -0.15 4.97
C LEU A 52 2.89 0.61 5.89
N ARG A 53 3.89 1.27 5.29
CA ARG A 53 4.86 2.07 6.04
C ARG A 53 4.24 3.27 6.76
N ASP A 54 3.27 3.92 6.12
CA ASP A 54 2.58 5.08 6.67
C ASP A 54 1.73 4.71 7.91
N GLY A 55 1.51 3.41 8.17
CA GLY A 55 0.96 2.90 9.41
C GLY A 55 -0.55 3.14 9.58
N ILE A 56 -0.97 3.29 10.83
CA ILE A 56 -2.34 3.64 11.22
C ILE A 56 -2.34 5.08 11.67
N ASP A 57 -3.22 5.89 11.08
CA ASP A 57 -3.45 7.25 11.52
C ASP A 57 -4.26 7.22 12.83
N THR A 58 -3.65 7.74 13.90
CA THR A 58 -4.25 7.79 15.25
C THR A 58 -4.64 9.21 15.64
N SER A 59 -4.83 10.10 14.66
CA SER A 59 -5.38 11.44 14.87
C SER A 59 -6.85 11.38 15.32
N ASP A 60 -7.29 12.40 16.04
CA ASP A 60 -8.67 12.51 16.53
C ASP A 60 -9.67 12.53 15.36
N GLU A 61 -9.27 13.06 14.19
CA GLU A 61 -10.09 13.05 12.97
C GLU A 61 -10.32 11.65 12.38
N LYS A 62 -9.59 10.63 12.84
CA LYS A 62 -9.62 9.25 12.32
C LYS A 62 -10.00 8.20 13.37
N ASP A 63 -10.51 8.61 14.53
CA ASP A 63 -10.95 7.67 15.57
C ASP A 63 -12.34 7.04 15.30
N PHE A 64 -13.20 7.75 14.56
CA PHE A 64 -14.55 7.37 14.13
C PHE A 64 -15.49 6.91 15.26
N TYR A 65 -15.30 7.39 16.49
CA TYR A 65 -16.15 6.95 17.61
C TYR A 65 -17.62 7.37 17.46
N ASP A 66 -17.86 8.57 16.93
CA ASP A 66 -19.22 9.06 16.70
C ASP A 66 -19.94 8.30 15.58
N ASP A 67 -19.23 7.91 14.52
CA ASP A 67 -19.77 7.08 13.44
C ASP A 67 -20.17 5.69 13.92
N ILE A 68 -19.31 5.05 14.72
CA ILE A 68 -19.60 3.74 15.32
C ILE A 68 -20.87 3.82 16.17
N LYS A 69 -21.02 4.89 16.95
CA LYS A 69 -22.21 5.13 17.76
C LYS A 69 -23.46 5.39 16.92
N ALA A 70 -23.33 6.13 15.82
CA ALA A 70 -24.45 6.46 14.93
C ALA A 70 -24.98 5.25 14.17
N VAL A 71 -24.08 4.38 13.67
CA VAL A 71 -24.46 3.16 12.94
C VAL A 71 -25.11 2.13 13.85
N GLY A 72 -24.59 1.97 15.07
CA GLY A 72 -25.12 1.05 16.07
C GLY A 72 -24.99 -0.45 15.71
N PRO A 73 -25.37 -1.35 16.64
CA PRO A 73 -25.21 -2.79 16.44
C PRO A 73 -26.01 -3.33 15.24
N GLY A 74 -25.35 -4.08 14.36
CA GLY A 74 -25.99 -4.69 13.18
C GLY A 74 -26.10 -3.77 11.95
N GLY A 75 -25.65 -2.51 12.04
CA GLY A 75 -25.56 -1.59 10.89
C GLY A 75 -24.27 -1.77 10.07
N HIS A 76 -24.13 -0.97 9.01
CA HIS A 76 -22.95 -0.96 8.13
C HIS A 76 -22.53 0.47 7.71
N PHE A 77 -21.28 0.63 7.28
CA PHE A 77 -20.71 1.94 6.93
C PHE A 77 -20.74 2.27 5.42
N PHE A 78 -21.34 1.42 4.58
CA PHE A 78 -21.38 1.64 3.13
C PHE A 78 -22.16 2.90 2.68
N ASP A 79 -23.18 3.30 3.44
CA ASP A 79 -24.04 4.45 3.12
C ASP A 79 -23.59 5.74 3.83
N ALA A 80 -22.55 5.67 4.66
CA ALA A 80 -22.00 6.84 5.33
C ALA A 80 -21.26 7.70 4.29
N ALA A 81 -21.99 8.62 3.66
CA ALA A 81 -21.52 9.50 2.58
C ALA A 81 -20.39 10.49 2.97
N GLN A 82 -19.79 10.34 4.15
CA GLN A 82 -18.78 11.25 4.69
C GLN A 82 -17.33 10.88 4.30
N TYR A 83 -17.12 9.79 3.56
CA TYR A 83 -15.79 9.17 3.41
C TYR A 83 -15.29 8.96 1.97
N CYS A 84 -15.89 9.66 1.00
CA CYS A 84 -15.31 9.82 -0.34
C CYS A 84 -14.63 11.19 -0.44
#